data_AF-A0A3N9Y5K3-F1
#
_entry.id   AF-A0A3N9Y5K3-F1
#
_cell.length_a   1.000
_cell.length_b   1.000
_cell.length_c   1.000
_cell.angle_alpha   90.00
_cell.angle_beta   90.00
_cell.angle_gamma   90.00
#
_symmetry.space_group_name_H-M   'P 1'
#
loop_
_entity.id
_entity.type
_entity.pdbx_description
1 polymer ?
#
loop_
_entity_poly.entity_id
_entity_poly.type
_entity_poly.pdbx_seq_one_letter_code
_entity_poly.pdbx_strand_id
1 'polypeptide(L)' 'MLLATAGCSGSSLGEQSTDSSEEIRIGLMVPKSGPYKSIGDDQLAGWQAALDMLGGKLAGRKIKVIEADEGDGKA' A
#
# COMPACT_ATOMS: atom_id res chain seq x y z
N MET A 1 -41.43 0.96 26.78
CA MET A 1 -40.87 0.20 25.64
C MET A 1 -39.37 0.43 25.65
N LEU A 2 -38.61 -0.54 26.17
CA LEU A 2 -37.18 -0.43 26.45
C LEU A 2 -36.40 -0.84 25.19
N LEU A 3 -35.90 0.12 24.42
CA LEU A 3 -35.03 -0.17 23.27
C LEU A 3 -33.65 -0.54 23.81
N ALA A 4 -33.37 -1.84 23.87
CA ALA A 4 -32.02 -2.35 24.07
C ALA A 4 -31.22 -2.08 22.78
N THR A 5 -30.34 -1.08 22.79
CA THR A 5 -29.30 -0.93 21.77
C THR A 5 -28.32 -2.08 21.96
N ALA A 6 -28.38 -3.09 21.09
CA ALA A 6 -27.32 -4.07 20.95
C ALA A 6 -26.08 -3.34 20.43
N GLY A 7 -25.31 -2.76 21.35
CA GLY A 7 -23.95 -2.34 21.07
C GLY A 7 -23.17 -3.60 20.74
N CYS A 8 -22.80 -3.77 19.47
CA CYS A 8 -21.68 -4.62 19.14
C CYS A 8 -20.47 -4.04 19.86
N SER A 9 -20.17 -4.55 21.06
CA SER A 9 -18.85 -4.45 21.65
C SER A 9 -17.89 -5.08 20.64
N GLY A 10 -17.32 -4.24 19.79
CA GLY A 10 -16.28 -4.59 18.82
C GLY A 10 -14.98 -4.95 19.52
N SER A 11 -15.00 -6.00 20.33
CA SER A 11 -13.82 -6.68 20.82
C SER A 11 -13.24 -7.52 19.69
N SER A 12 -12.54 -6.91 18.73
CA SER A 12 -11.55 -7.64 17.91
C SER A 12 -10.64 -6.73 17.06
N LEU A 13 -10.56 -5.44 17.34
CA LEU A 13 -9.42 -4.66 16.91
C LEU A 13 -8.87 -4.07 18.20
N GLY A 14 -8.08 -4.88 18.92
CA GLY A 14 -7.14 -4.29 19.85
C GLY A 14 -6.41 -3.22 19.08
N GLU A 15 -6.45 -1.98 19.59
CA GLU A 15 -5.64 -0.88 19.12
C GLU A 15 -4.19 -1.29 19.38
N GLN A 16 -3.67 -2.16 18.50
CA GLN A 16 -2.27 -2.39 18.37
C GLN A 16 -1.78 -1.07 17.79
N SER A 17 -1.31 -0.22 18.70
CA SER A 17 -0.44 0.91 18.40
C SER A 17 0.70 0.34 17.57
N THR A 18 0.46 0.23 16.26
CA THR A 18 1.47 -0.15 15.30
C THR A 18 2.50 0.94 15.49
N ASP A 19 3.70 0.56 15.91
CA ASP A 19 4.78 1.50 16.15
C ASP A 19 4.93 2.33 14.87
N SER A 20 4.33 3.51 14.89
CA SER A 20 4.10 4.35 13.71
C SER A 20 5.41 4.95 13.19
N SER A 21 6.52 4.58 13.82
CA SER A 21 7.87 4.99 13.49
C SER A 21 8.45 4.24 12.28
N GLU A 22 8.11 2.96 12.06
CA GLU A 22 8.79 2.20 11.01
C GLU A 22 8.12 2.40 9.64
N GLU A 23 8.89 2.81 8.66
CA GLU A 23 8.47 2.94 7.26
C GLU A 23 8.18 1.57 6.62
N ILE A 24 7.08 1.43 5.89
CA ILE A 24 6.79 0.20 5.13
C ILE A 24 7.54 0.27 3.80
N ARG A 25 8.35 -0.75 3.51
CA ARG A 25 9.06 -0.88 2.23
C ARG A 25 8.27 -1.80 1.30
N ILE A 26 7.96 -1.33 0.11
CA ILE A 26 7.20 -2.07 -0.90
C ILE A 26 8.06 -2.22 -2.15
N GLY A 27 8.33 -3.45 -2.55
CA GLY A 27 8.92 -3.75 -3.86
C GLY A 27 7.87 -3.63 -4.95
N LEU A 28 8.12 -2.80 -5.97
CA LEU A 28 7.28 -2.65 -7.15
C LEU A 28 8.06 -3.13 -8.37
N MET A 29 7.83 -4.38 -8.75
CA MET A 29 8.41 -4.99 -9.94
C MET A 29 7.44 -4.80 -11.10
N VAL A 30 7.89 -4.10 -12.14
CA VAL A 30 7.11 -3.80 -13.34
C VAL A 30 8.03 -3.84 -14.56
N PRO A 31 7.50 -3.96 -15.79
CA PRO A 31 8.32 -3.86 -16.99
C PRO A 31 8.91 -2.46 -17.14
N LYS A 32 10.20 -2.27 -16.86
CA LYS A 32 10.89 -0.97 -17.04
C LYS A 32 11.68 -0.91 -18.35
N SER A 33 11.80 -2.04 -19.03
CA SER A 33 12.42 -2.19 -20.34
C SER A 33 11.63 -3.13 -21.27
N GLY A 34 12.10 -3.28 -22.50
CA GLY A 34 11.50 -4.18 -23.48
C GLY A 34 10.16 -3.69 -24.06
N PRO A 35 9.45 -4.57 -24.78
CA PRO A 35 8.25 -4.19 -25.55
C PRO A 35 7.06 -3.78 -24.66
N TYR A 36 7.07 -4.18 -23.38
CA TYR A 36 5.99 -3.87 -22.44
C TYR A 36 6.27 -2.65 -21.55
N LYS A 37 7.36 -1.91 -21.80
CA LYS A 37 7.73 -0.74 -21.00
C LYS A 37 6.58 0.25 -20.82
N SER A 38 5.79 0.53 -21.86
CA SER A 38 4.66 1.45 -21.75
C SER A 38 3.60 0.99 -20.74
N ILE A 39 3.40 -0.32 -20.60
CA ILE A 39 2.50 -0.89 -19.58
C ILE A 39 3.10 -0.71 -18.18
N GLY A 40 4.42 -0.86 -18.03
CA GLY A 40 5.10 -0.55 -16.77
C GLY A 40 5.03 0.92 -16.39
N ASP A 41 5.14 1.83 -17.38
CA ASP A 41 4.99 3.28 -17.17
C ASP A 41 3.58 3.59 -16.62
N ASP A 42 2.53 3.00 -17.20
CA ASP A 42 1.14 3.15 -16.72
C ASP A 42 0.95 2.58 -15.31
N GLN A 43 1.58 1.44 -15.00
CA GLN A 43 1.54 0.83 -13.67
C GLN A 43 2.22 1.70 -12.60
N LEU A 44 3.41 2.26 -12.91
CA LEU A 44 4.10 3.20 -12.01
C LEU A 44 3.25 4.46 -11.77
N ALA A 45 2.67 5.01 -12.83
CA ALA A 45 1.80 6.17 -12.72
C ALA A 45 0.55 5.89 -11.88
N GLY A 46 -0.11 4.74 -12.09
CA GLY A 46 -1.27 4.32 -11.31
C GLY A 46 -0.94 4.08 -9.84
N TRP A 47 0.20 3.45 -9.56
CA TRP A 47 0.70 3.25 -8.19
C TRP A 47 0.98 4.58 -7.49
N GLN A 48 1.67 5.50 -8.15
CA GLN A 48 1.97 6.82 -7.59
C GLN A 48 0.67 7.59 -7.31
N ALA A 49 -0.28 7.59 -8.25
CA ALA A 49 -1.58 8.22 -8.07
C ALA A 49 -2.33 7.64 -6.86
N ALA A 50 -2.32 6.31 -6.69
CA ALA A 50 -2.93 5.66 -5.53
C ALA A 50 -2.27 6.09 -4.21
N LEU A 51 -0.94 6.14 -4.18
CA LEU A 51 -0.20 6.56 -3.00
C LEU A 51 -0.44 8.04 -2.65
N ASP A 52 -0.55 8.90 -3.66
CA ASP A 52 -0.87 10.32 -3.50
C ASP A 52 -2.28 10.53 -2.92
N MET A 53 -3.27 9.78 -3.43
CA MET A 53 -4.64 9.79 -2.89
C MET A 53 -4.70 9.35 -1.42
N LEU A 54 -3.73 8.54 -0.99
CA LEU A 54 -3.61 8.05 0.39
C LEU A 54 -2.65 8.90 1.24
N GLY A 55 -2.18 10.05 0.72
CA GLY A 55 -1.29 10.96 1.43
C GLY A 55 0.08 10.37 1.74
N GLY A 56 0.59 9.47 0.89
CA GLY A 56 1.89 8.83 1.06
C GLY A 56 1.91 7.76 2.16
N LYS A 57 0.74 7.29 2.63
CA LYS A 57 0.63 6.38 3.77
C LYS A 57 -0.30 5.21 3.50
N LEU A 58 0.02 4.05 4.10
CA LEU A 58 -0.91 2.93 4.25
C LEU A 58 -1.01 2.58 5.74
N ALA A 59 -2.23 2.39 6.23
CA ALA A 59 -2.50 2.14 7.65
C ALA A 59 -1.79 3.15 8.60
N GLY A 60 -1.72 4.42 8.19
CA GLY A 60 -1.07 5.49 8.96
C GLY A 60 0.45 5.54 8.89
N ARG A 61 1.11 4.57 8.24
CA ARG A 61 2.58 4.47 8.11
C ARG A 61 3.06 4.98 6.75
N LYS A 62 4.22 5.65 6.72
CA LYS A 62 4.86 6.09 5.47
C LYS A 62 5.29 4.90 4.61
N ILE A 63 5.19 5.06 3.29
CA ILE A 63 5.64 4.08 2.31
C ILE A 63 6.94 4.52 1.66
N LYS A 64 7.87 3.57 1.52
CA LYS A 64 9.00 3.64 0.60
C LYS A 64 8.86 2.60 -0.49
N VAL A 65 8.72 3.07 -1.71
CA VAL A 65 8.64 2.22 -2.91
C VAL A 65 10.06 1.92 -3.39
N ILE A 66 10.32 0.66 -3.71
CA ILE A 66 11.57 0.19 -4.28
C ILE A 66 11.22 -0.43 -5.63
N GLU A 67 11.53 0.28 -6.70
CA GLU A 67 11.22 -0.19 -8.04
C GLU A 67 12.28 -1.17 -8.56
N ALA A 68 11.83 -2.20 -9.28
CA ALA A 68 12.69 -3.15 -9.99
C ALA A 68 12.17 -3.37 -11.41
N ASP A 69 13.08 -3.61 -12.37
CA ASP A 69 12.70 -4.04 -13.71
C ASP A 69 12.40 -5.53 -13.70
N GLU A 70 11.18 -5.91 -14.08
CA GLU A 70 10.79 -7.31 -14.29
C GLU A 70 11.70 -8.01 -15.33
N GLY A 71 12.24 -7.24 -16.29
CA GLY A 71 13.13 -7.74 -17.34
C GLY A 71 14.56 -8.06 -16.89
N ASP A 72 15.00 -7.66 -15.69
CA ASP A 72 16.40 -7.79 -15.27
C ASP A 72 16.82 -9.23 -14.92
N GLY A 73 15.88 -10.19 -14.85
CA GLY A 73 16.16 -11.61 -14.61
C GLY A 73 16.79 -11.92 -13.24
N LYS A 74 16.82 -10.94 -12.33
CA LYS A 74 17.25 -11.07 -10.93
C LYS A 74 15.98 -11.19 -10.09
N ALA A 75 15.65 -12.41 -9.66
CA ALA A 75 14.65 -12.66 -8.62
C ALA A 75 15.30 -12.59 -7.23
#